data_AF-A0A955ZJT9-F1
#
_entry.id   AF-A0A955ZJT9-F1
#
_cell.length_a   1.000
_cell.length_b   1.000
_cell.length_c   1.000
_cell.angle_alpha   90.00
_cell.angle_beta   90.00
_cell.angle_gamma   90.00
#
_symmetry.space_group_name_H-M   'P 1'
#
loop_
_entity.id
_entity.type
_entity.pdbx_description
1 polymer ?
#
loop_
_entity_poly.entity_id
_entity_poly.type
_entity_poly.pdbx_seq_one_letter_code
_entity_poly.pdbx_strand_id
1 'polypeptide(L)'
;MFRHWLHLLPLLAAGSIVVSCGGSTDNGGSSGGANSGGASSGGASSGGTSSGGTSSGGASSGGVGATGGGGSAPVFCGGVTCAVGEDCCVADGTCFDPVAAPGACAPPSGGPNPQGQAPCTASSQCGPDEYCLPDKLCLGPGHCASKSNCPTSSGASFCGCDGVTYPDAQTACHAGATVIGMGKCGEPQTVGAGGGSAGKSVIYCASNATCPAGQECCNITGQCYDSTQPALCDFPPPGTNLPCLDDTQCFDGFEYCKKDGCDGPGGCVAAPGTGSCTGELTPVCGCNGKSYTNAACAAVDGTNVAHAGQCTP
;
A
#
# COMPACT_ATOMS: atom_id res chain seq x y z
N MET A 1 -16.99 76.28 -37.17
CA MET A 1 -17.36 76.72 -35.80
C MET A 1 -17.23 75.51 -34.88
N PHE A 2 -16.75 75.72 -33.64
CA PHE A 2 -16.39 74.76 -32.57
C PHE A 2 -15.08 74.00 -32.78
N ARG A 3 -13.91 74.49 -32.32
CA ARG A 3 -13.31 74.67 -30.96
C ARG A 3 -12.61 73.42 -30.42
N HIS A 4 -11.28 73.59 -30.30
CA HIS A 4 -10.27 72.84 -29.54
C HIS A 4 -10.74 72.28 -28.19
N TRP A 5 -10.30 71.06 -27.87
CA TRP A 5 -9.92 70.65 -26.51
C TRP A 5 -8.65 69.77 -26.56
N LEU A 6 -7.62 70.26 -25.89
CA LEU A 6 -6.38 69.59 -25.50
C LEU A 6 -6.63 69.04 -24.08
N HIS A 7 -6.22 67.80 -23.76
CA HIS A 7 -5.59 67.45 -22.46
C HIS A 7 -5.35 65.93 -22.29
N LEU A 8 -4.07 65.63 -21.99
CA LEU A 8 -3.55 64.72 -20.95
C LEU A 8 -3.66 63.19 -21.11
N LEU A 9 -2.48 62.58 -21.34
CA LEU A 9 -2.11 61.20 -21.00
C LEU A 9 -2.24 60.92 -19.49
N PRO A 10 -2.39 59.64 -19.12
CA PRO A 10 -1.65 59.08 -17.99
C PRO A 10 -0.75 57.90 -18.40
N LEU A 11 0.49 57.94 -17.92
CA LEU A 11 1.36 56.78 -17.74
C LEU A 11 0.81 55.90 -16.61
N LEU A 12 0.67 54.58 -16.84
CA LEU A 12 0.64 53.53 -15.81
C LEU A 12 1.32 52.29 -16.42
N ALA A 13 2.58 52.06 -16.07
CA ALA A 13 3.04 51.20 -14.96
C ALA A 13 3.09 49.72 -15.36
N ALA A 14 4.27 49.28 -15.80
CA ALA A 14 4.65 47.88 -15.91
C ALA A 14 4.68 47.25 -14.50
N GLY A 15 3.73 46.37 -14.21
CA GLY A 15 3.74 45.53 -13.02
C GLY A 15 4.53 44.26 -13.30
N SER A 16 5.74 44.18 -12.74
CA SER A 16 6.51 42.93 -12.65
C SER A 16 5.74 41.93 -11.79
N ILE A 17 5.35 40.79 -12.36
CA ILE A 17 4.88 39.63 -11.57
C ILE A 17 6.11 39.03 -10.89
N VAL A 18 6.13 39.11 -9.57
CA VAL A 18 7.14 38.54 -8.69
C VAL A 18 6.96 37.03 -8.68
N VAL A 19 7.85 36.31 -9.36
CA VAL A 19 8.07 34.87 -9.14
C VAL A 19 8.73 34.73 -7.77
N SER A 20 7.95 34.32 -6.77
CA SER A 20 8.45 34.06 -5.43
C SER A 20 8.78 32.57 -5.31
N CYS A 21 10.05 32.23 -5.51
CA CYS A 21 10.62 30.96 -5.03
C CYS A 21 11.21 31.23 -3.64
N GLY A 22 10.45 30.92 -2.59
CA GLY A 22 10.94 30.98 -1.21
C GLY A 22 11.88 29.81 -0.94
N GLY A 23 13.19 30.05 -1.06
CA GLY A 23 14.23 29.19 -0.51
C GLY A 23 14.54 29.63 0.92
N SER A 24 14.22 28.79 1.91
CA SER A 24 14.73 28.94 3.28
C SER A 24 15.96 28.06 3.44
N THR A 25 17.12 28.71 3.57
CA THR A 25 18.37 28.12 4.04
C THR A 25 18.47 28.34 5.54
N ASP A 26 18.45 27.26 6.33
CA ASP A 26 18.83 27.32 7.75
C ASP A 26 20.15 26.57 7.97
N ASN A 27 21.15 27.31 8.40
CA ASN A 27 22.45 26.82 8.85
C ASN A 27 22.44 26.66 10.38
N GLY A 28 22.92 25.49 10.83
CA GLY A 28 23.85 25.30 11.95
C GLY A 28 23.57 25.94 13.33
N GLY A 29 23.35 25.09 14.33
CA GLY A 29 23.47 25.45 15.74
C GLY A 29 23.72 24.21 16.62
N SER A 30 24.91 24.15 17.24
CA SER A 30 25.45 23.06 18.04
C SER A 30 24.82 22.86 19.42
N SER A 31 24.84 21.60 19.86
CA SER A 31 25.13 21.07 21.22
C SER A 31 24.51 21.73 22.47
N GLY A 32 23.70 20.95 23.17
CA GLY A 32 23.41 21.12 24.60
C GLY A 32 22.77 19.86 25.18
N GLY A 33 23.55 19.06 25.91
CA GLY A 33 23.03 17.93 26.67
C GLY A 33 22.36 18.37 27.97
N ALA A 34 21.31 17.67 28.38
CA ALA A 34 20.88 17.59 29.76
C ALA A 34 20.23 16.22 30.01
N ASN A 35 20.76 15.55 31.02
CA ASN A 35 20.28 14.28 31.54
C ASN A 35 19.20 14.51 32.62
N SER A 36 18.51 13.41 32.95
CA SER A 36 17.75 13.11 34.17
C SER A 36 16.27 13.50 34.25
N GLY A 37 15.45 12.51 34.63
CA GLY A 37 14.11 12.69 35.16
C GLY A 37 13.18 11.50 34.91
N GLY A 38 13.39 10.39 35.62
CA GLY A 38 12.38 9.33 35.71
C GLY A 38 11.17 9.77 36.53
N ALA A 39 9.99 9.30 36.16
CA ALA A 39 8.83 9.25 37.03
C ALA A 39 7.99 8.02 36.69
N SER A 40 7.90 7.10 37.66
CA SER A 40 7.01 5.95 37.65
C SER A 40 5.64 6.31 38.20
N SER A 41 4.65 5.51 37.77
CA SER A 41 3.41 5.11 38.44
C SER A 41 2.22 6.07 38.50
N GLY A 42 1.07 5.52 38.11
CA GLY A 42 -0.25 6.11 38.32
C GLY A 42 -1.33 5.34 37.56
N GLY A 43 -1.66 4.13 38.01
CA GLY A 43 -2.81 3.37 37.51
C GLY A 43 -4.13 3.99 37.97
N ALA A 44 -5.16 3.90 37.14
CA ALA A 44 -6.54 4.07 37.54
C ALA A 44 -7.43 3.12 36.73
N SER A 45 -7.79 2.01 37.37
CA SER A 45 -8.85 1.12 36.94
C SER A 45 -10.20 1.83 37.05
N SER A 46 -11.03 1.78 36.01
CA SER A 46 -12.46 1.99 36.12
C SER A 46 -13.16 0.87 35.38
N GLY A 47 -13.98 0.13 36.14
CA GLY A 47 -14.71 -1.04 35.67
C GLY A 47 -15.87 -0.66 34.77
N GLY A 48 -16.08 -1.48 33.74
CA GLY A 48 -17.31 -1.59 32.98
C GLY A 48 -17.76 -3.04 32.99
N THR A 49 -18.85 -3.32 33.69
CA THR A 49 -19.63 -4.55 33.58
C THR A 49 -20.64 -4.39 32.45
N SER A 50 -20.73 -5.40 31.58
CA SER A 50 -21.86 -5.82 30.72
C SER A 50 -21.27 -6.42 29.45
N SER A 51 -21.77 -7.47 28.80
CA SER A 51 -22.78 -8.51 29.03
C SER A 51 -22.48 -9.58 27.96
N GLY A 52 -22.92 -10.81 28.19
CA GLY A 52 -22.54 -11.99 27.39
C GLY A 52 -22.65 -11.84 25.88
N GLY A 53 -21.55 -12.13 25.19
CA GLY A 53 -21.49 -12.47 23.77
C GLY A 53 -21.05 -13.92 23.64
N THR A 54 -21.89 -14.73 23.01
CA THR A 54 -21.65 -16.14 22.72
C THR A 54 -20.38 -16.33 21.89
N SER A 55 -19.41 -17.03 22.47
CA SER A 55 -18.18 -17.47 21.80
C SER A 55 -18.52 -18.37 20.62
N SER A 56 -18.43 -17.84 19.41
CA SER A 56 -18.26 -18.68 18.22
C SER A 56 -16.77 -19.01 18.16
N GLY A 57 -16.45 -20.30 18.29
CA GLY A 57 -15.08 -20.79 18.42
C GLY A 57 -14.18 -20.28 17.29
N GLY A 58 -13.30 -19.34 17.63
CA GLY A 58 -12.08 -19.16 16.87
C GLY A 58 -11.34 -20.48 16.92
N ALA A 59 -11.15 -21.11 15.76
CA ALA A 59 -10.22 -22.21 15.64
C ALA A 59 -8.86 -21.67 16.07
N SER A 60 -8.46 -22.02 17.29
CA SER A 60 -7.05 -22.05 17.67
C SER A 60 -6.40 -23.02 16.70
N SER A 61 -5.89 -22.52 15.57
CA SER A 61 -4.93 -23.24 14.75
C SER A 61 -3.69 -23.39 15.62
N GLY A 62 -3.65 -24.50 16.35
CA GLY A 62 -2.46 -24.98 17.02
C GLY A 62 -1.31 -24.95 16.03
N GLY A 63 -0.16 -24.47 16.49
CA GLY A 63 1.06 -24.43 15.68
C GLY A 63 1.23 -25.77 14.97
N VAL A 64 1.39 -25.71 13.65
CA VAL A 64 1.74 -26.85 12.83
C VAL A 64 3.11 -27.36 13.28
N GLY A 65 3.09 -28.33 14.18
CA GLY A 65 4.24 -29.16 14.50
C GLY A 65 4.64 -29.92 13.24
N ALA A 66 5.87 -29.71 12.80
CA ALA A 66 6.49 -30.47 11.73
C ALA A 66 6.65 -31.94 12.15
N THR A 67 5.63 -32.77 11.91
CA THR A 67 5.75 -34.23 11.87
C THR A 67 4.87 -34.78 10.76
N GLY A 68 5.46 -35.55 9.85
CA GLY A 68 4.90 -35.94 8.56
C GLY A 68 3.55 -36.69 8.60
N GLY A 69 2.69 -36.28 7.67
CA GLY A 69 1.43 -36.92 7.28
C GLY A 69 0.79 -36.05 6.20
N GLY A 70 0.85 -36.49 4.94
CA GLY A 70 0.50 -35.73 3.73
C GLY A 70 -0.99 -35.43 3.56
N GLY A 71 -1.58 -34.69 4.49
CA GLY A 71 -2.76 -33.89 4.23
C GLY A 71 -2.30 -32.44 4.06
N SER A 72 -2.34 -31.92 2.85
CA SER A 72 -2.09 -30.49 2.61
C SER A 72 -3.03 -29.69 3.51
N ALA A 73 -2.48 -28.76 4.30
CA ALA A 73 -3.31 -27.80 5.02
C ALA A 73 -4.24 -27.08 4.03
N PRO A 74 -5.45 -26.65 4.46
CA PRO A 74 -6.35 -25.88 3.61
C PRO A 74 -5.59 -24.70 2.98
N VAL A 75 -5.59 -24.63 1.65
CA VAL A 75 -5.00 -23.51 0.91
C VAL A 75 -6.01 -22.39 0.90
N PHE A 76 -5.63 -21.23 1.44
CA PHE A 76 -6.48 -20.05 1.37
C PHE A 76 -6.18 -19.27 0.09
N CYS A 77 -7.22 -18.92 -0.67
CA CYS A 77 -7.10 -18.25 -1.94
C CYS A 77 -8.21 -17.22 -2.11
N GLY A 78 -7.86 -15.96 -2.33
CA GLY A 78 -8.84 -14.96 -2.72
C GLY A 78 -10.02 -14.75 -1.77
N GLY A 79 -9.93 -15.11 -0.49
CA GLY A 79 -11.05 -15.04 0.46
C GLY A 79 -11.77 -16.38 0.70
N VAL A 80 -11.41 -17.44 -0.02
CA VAL A 80 -11.99 -18.79 0.10
C VAL A 80 -10.95 -19.83 0.49
N THR A 81 -11.42 -20.95 1.03
CA THR A 81 -10.56 -22.12 1.28
C THR A 81 -10.71 -23.11 0.14
N CYS A 82 -9.61 -23.41 -0.53
CA CYS A 82 -9.58 -24.38 -1.62
C CYS A 82 -9.79 -25.81 -1.11
N ALA A 83 -10.33 -26.67 -1.97
CA ALA A 83 -10.52 -28.07 -1.65
C ALA A 83 -9.16 -28.78 -1.49
N VAL A 84 -9.18 -29.94 -0.83
CA VAL A 84 -7.98 -30.77 -0.69
C VAL A 84 -7.47 -31.17 -2.08
N GLY A 85 -6.20 -30.86 -2.37
CA GLY A 85 -5.57 -31.13 -3.66
C GLY A 85 -5.64 -29.98 -4.66
N GLU A 86 -6.44 -28.95 -4.39
CA GLU A 86 -6.41 -27.70 -5.14
C GLU A 86 -5.29 -26.78 -4.66
N ASP A 87 -4.84 -25.90 -5.54
CA ASP A 87 -3.89 -24.83 -5.28
C ASP A 87 -4.55 -23.46 -5.52
N CYS A 88 -3.95 -22.41 -4.97
CA CYS A 88 -4.38 -21.05 -5.18
C CYS A 88 -3.73 -20.46 -6.43
N CYS A 89 -4.55 -20.00 -7.37
CA CYS A 89 -4.08 -19.08 -8.39
C CYS A 89 -3.93 -17.69 -7.78
N VAL A 90 -2.73 -17.33 -7.35
CA VAL A 90 -2.46 -16.02 -6.76
C VAL A 90 -2.66 -14.89 -7.76
N ALA A 91 -2.72 -15.16 -9.08
CA ALA A 91 -2.99 -14.13 -10.07
C ALA A 91 -4.40 -13.51 -9.94
N ASP A 92 -5.41 -14.31 -9.61
CA ASP A 92 -6.82 -13.89 -9.59
C ASP A 92 -7.59 -14.32 -8.33
N GLY A 93 -6.95 -15.07 -7.43
CA GLY A 93 -7.55 -15.55 -6.20
C GLY A 93 -8.48 -16.74 -6.37
N THR A 94 -8.40 -17.47 -7.49
CA THR A 94 -9.24 -18.66 -7.73
C THR A 94 -8.54 -19.96 -7.32
N CYS A 95 -9.31 -20.90 -6.77
CA CYS A 95 -8.83 -22.26 -6.51
C CYS A 95 -8.88 -23.08 -7.80
N PHE A 96 -7.86 -23.93 -8.02
CA PHE A 96 -7.83 -24.85 -9.16
C PHE A 96 -7.12 -26.16 -8.81
N ASP A 97 -7.47 -27.24 -9.50
CA ASP A 97 -6.74 -28.51 -9.42
C ASP A 97 -5.57 -28.50 -10.42
N PRO A 98 -4.30 -28.45 -9.97
CA PRO A 98 -3.15 -28.39 -10.86
C PRO A 98 -2.91 -29.70 -11.65
N VAL A 99 -3.46 -30.83 -11.20
CA VAL A 99 -3.34 -32.13 -11.88
C VAL A 99 -4.41 -32.25 -12.96
N ALA A 100 -5.66 -31.89 -12.63
CA ALA A 100 -6.76 -31.96 -13.58
C ALA A 100 -6.73 -30.81 -14.60
N ALA A 101 -6.23 -29.63 -14.22
CA ALA A 101 -6.22 -28.41 -15.03
C ALA A 101 -4.90 -27.62 -14.90
N PRO A 102 -3.76 -28.17 -15.37
CA PRO A 102 -2.43 -27.55 -15.22
C PRO A 102 -2.27 -26.18 -15.92
N GLY A 103 -3.20 -25.80 -16.81
CA GLY A 103 -3.22 -24.51 -17.49
C GLY A 103 -4.21 -23.50 -16.91
N ALA A 104 -4.97 -23.85 -15.87
CA ALA A 104 -5.99 -22.96 -15.30
C ALA A 104 -5.36 -21.71 -14.66
N CYS A 105 -4.16 -21.86 -14.10
CA CYS A 105 -3.35 -20.76 -13.60
C CYS A 105 -1.99 -20.82 -14.29
N ALA A 106 -1.81 -20.08 -15.39
CA ALA A 106 -0.54 -20.06 -16.10
C ALA A 106 0.40 -19.00 -15.48
N PRO A 107 1.72 -19.28 -15.35
CA PRO A 107 2.67 -18.25 -14.96
C PRO A 107 2.75 -17.16 -16.04
N PRO A 108 3.07 -15.90 -15.69
CA PRO A 108 3.23 -14.84 -16.67
C PRO A 108 4.36 -15.19 -17.65
N SER A 109 4.21 -14.75 -18.90
CA SER A 109 5.26 -14.88 -19.90
C SER A 109 6.43 -13.95 -19.53
N GLY A 110 7.46 -14.51 -18.92
CA GLY A 110 8.64 -13.77 -18.46
C GLY A 110 9.80 -14.72 -18.22
N GLY A 111 11.02 -14.20 -18.38
CA GLY A 111 12.20 -14.90 -17.89
C GLY A 111 12.30 -14.82 -16.36
N PRO A 112 13.27 -15.50 -15.75
CA PRO A 112 13.56 -15.35 -14.33
C PRO A 112 13.84 -13.89 -13.96
N ASN A 113 13.54 -13.50 -12.72
CA ASN A 113 13.91 -12.18 -12.20
C ASN A 113 15.46 -12.03 -12.10
N PRO A 114 16.00 -10.84 -11.75
CA PRO A 114 17.45 -10.66 -11.61
C PRO A 114 18.14 -11.60 -10.60
N GLN A 115 17.38 -12.21 -9.68
CA GLN A 115 17.82 -13.19 -8.71
C GLN A 115 17.75 -14.63 -9.24
N GLY A 116 17.32 -14.83 -10.49
CA GLY A 116 17.21 -16.14 -11.14
C GLY A 116 15.95 -16.92 -10.74
N GLN A 117 14.98 -16.31 -10.07
CA GLN A 117 13.76 -16.97 -9.63
C GLN A 117 12.75 -17.05 -10.78
N ALA A 118 12.17 -18.22 -10.99
CA ALA A 118 11.16 -18.43 -12.02
C ALA A 118 9.86 -17.67 -11.69
N PRO A 119 9.18 -17.08 -12.69
CA PRO A 119 7.87 -16.47 -12.48
C PRO A 119 6.84 -17.54 -12.11
N CYS A 120 5.89 -17.17 -11.26
CA CYS A 120 4.81 -18.04 -10.83
C CYS A 120 3.51 -17.26 -10.61
N THR A 121 2.41 -18.00 -10.61
CA THR A 121 1.06 -17.59 -10.22
C THR A 121 0.39 -18.64 -9.33
N ALA A 122 1.08 -19.73 -9.00
CA ALA A 122 0.64 -20.76 -8.06
C ALA A 122 1.86 -21.48 -7.47
N SER A 123 1.76 -21.99 -6.24
CA SER A 123 2.90 -22.65 -5.59
C SER A 123 3.22 -24.02 -6.19
N SER A 124 2.24 -24.68 -6.81
CA SER A 124 2.39 -25.91 -7.60
C SER A 124 3.28 -25.76 -8.83
N GLN A 125 3.57 -24.52 -9.26
CA GLN A 125 4.49 -24.23 -10.36
C GLN A 125 5.95 -24.14 -9.90
N CYS A 126 6.20 -24.09 -8.60
CA CYS A 126 7.52 -23.97 -8.01
C CYS A 126 8.09 -25.35 -7.60
N GLY A 127 9.37 -25.39 -7.26
CA GLY A 127 10.00 -26.60 -6.73
C GLY A 127 9.38 -27.07 -5.40
N PRO A 128 9.63 -28.32 -4.99
CA PRO A 128 9.03 -28.92 -3.79
C PRO A 128 9.37 -28.17 -2.47
N ASP A 129 10.51 -27.48 -2.44
CA ASP A 129 10.98 -26.67 -1.31
C ASP A 129 10.77 -25.16 -1.54
N GLU A 130 9.94 -24.79 -2.51
CA GLU A 130 9.62 -23.41 -2.87
C GLU A 130 8.13 -23.13 -2.68
N TYR A 131 7.76 -21.85 -2.81
CA TYR A 131 6.39 -21.40 -2.88
C TYR A 131 6.32 -20.16 -3.77
N CYS A 132 5.13 -19.86 -4.29
CA CYS A 132 4.96 -18.67 -5.09
C CYS A 132 4.82 -17.45 -4.19
N LEU A 133 5.78 -16.52 -4.26
CA LEU A 133 5.75 -15.27 -3.52
C LEU A 133 5.34 -14.13 -4.47
N PRO A 134 4.12 -13.58 -4.34
CA PRO A 134 3.69 -12.41 -5.10
C PRO A 134 4.62 -11.21 -4.92
N ASP A 135 4.79 -10.40 -5.96
CA ASP A 135 5.79 -9.32 -5.96
C ASP A 135 5.42 -8.11 -5.08
N LYS A 136 4.13 -7.87 -4.84
CA LYS A 136 3.66 -6.65 -4.14
C LYS A 136 2.51 -6.85 -3.17
N LEU A 137 1.50 -7.64 -3.56
CA LEU A 137 0.20 -7.73 -2.91
C LEU A 137 -0.12 -9.20 -2.61
N CYS A 138 -1.21 -9.51 -1.91
CA CYS A 138 -1.59 -10.91 -1.68
C CYS A 138 -1.98 -11.66 -2.94
N LEU A 139 -2.51 -10.92 -3.91
CA LEU A 139 -2.76 -11.42 -5.25
C LEU A 139 -1.90 -10.66 -6.26
N GLY A 140 -1.50 -11.36 -7.31
CA GLY A 140 -0.68 -10.89 -8.41
C GLY A 140 0.32 -11.95 -8.85
N PRO A 141 0.99 -11.71 -9.99
CA PRO A 141 2.15 -12.50 -10.37
C PRO A 141 3.24 -12.40 -9.30
N GLY A 142 4.04 -13.45 -9.21
CA GLY A 142 5.14 -13.53 -8.27
C GLY A 142 6.31 -14.33 -8.83
N HIS A 143 7.21 -14.66 -7.94
CA HIS A 143 8.38 -15.49 -8.24
C HIS A 143 8.54 -16.59 -7.20
N CYS A 144 9.06 -17.74 -7.65
CA CYS A 144 9.33 -18.86 -6.75
C CYS A 144 10.39 -18.48 -5.71
N ALA A 145 10.01 -18.57 -4.43
CA ALA A 145 10.87 -18.27 -3.30
C ALA A 145 11.21 -19.56 -2.56
N SER A 146 12.48 -19.73 -2.22
CA SER A 146 12.95 -20.89 -1.47
C SER A 146 12.58 -20.80 0.02
N LYS A 147 11.99 -21.87 0.55
CA LYS A 147 11.75 -22.04 2.00
C LYS A 147 13.03 -22.26 2.80
N SER A 148 14.16 -22.55 2.13
CA SER A 148 15.47 -22.65 2.78
C SER A 148 16.14 -21.29 2.98
N ASN A 149 15.66 -20.23 2.32
CA ASN A 149 16.18 -18.87 2.43
C ASN A 149 15.23 -17.94 3.19
N CYS A 150 14.52 -18.48 4.19
CA CYS A 150 13.64 -17.68 5.03
C CYS A 150 14.42 -16.67 5.88
N PRO A 151 13.87 -15.47 6.14
CA PRO A 151 14.51 -14.51 7.02
C PRO A 151 14.64 -15.09 8.44
N THR A 152 15.61 -14.60 9.20
CA THR A 152 15.72 -14.93 10.63
C THR A 152 14.53 -14.36 11.40
N SER A 153 14.02 -15.11 12.38
CA SER A 153 12.95 -14.64 13.26
C SER A 153 13.24 -13.24 13.83
N SER A 154 12.25 -12.36 13.72
CA SER A 154 12.28 -10.99 14.25
C SER A 154 11.54 -10.85 15.58
N GLY A 155 10.87 -11.90 16.07
CA GLY A 155 10.03 -11.89 17.26
C GLY A 155 8.76 -11.02 17.17
N ALA A 156 8.50 -10.40 16.02
CA ALA A 156 7.30 -9.62 15.74
C ALA A 156 6.29 -10.47 14.98
N SER A 157 5.01 -10.44 15.35
CA SER A 157 3.98 -11.17 14.63
C SER A 157 3.73 -10.60 13.22
N PHE A 158 3.24 -11.43 12.31
CA PHE A 158 2.87 -11.06 10.95
C PHE A 158 1.49 -11.61 10.60
N CYS A 159 0.72 -10.86 9.82
CA CYS A 159 -0.51 -11.36 9.22
C CYS A 159 -0.19 -11.93 7.84
N GLY A 160 -0.51 -13.20 7.61
CA GLY A 160 -0.41 -13.85 6.31
C GLY A 160 -1.60 -13.52 5.41
N CYS A 161 -1.39 -13.61 4.09
CA CYS A 161 -2.45 -13.54 3.08
C CYS A 161 -3.48 -14.67 3.22
N ASP A 162 -3.12 -15.73 3.94
CA ASP A 162 -3.98 -16.83 4.33
C ASP A 162 -4.82 -16.56 5.59
N GLY A 163 -4.66 -15.39 6.21
CA GLY A 163 -5.37 -14.97 7.41
C GLY A 163 -4.79 -15.52 8.70
N VAL A 164 -3.68 -16.27 8.62
CA VAL A 164 -2.99 -16.80 9.79
C VAL A 164 -2.10 -15.73 10.37
N THR A 165 -2.20 -15.52 11.68
CA THR A 165 -1.23 -14.72 12.41
C THR A 165 -0.02 -15.59 12.75
N TYR A 166 1.11 -15.27 12.13
CA TYR A 166 2.38 -15.92 12.37
C TYR A 166 3.13 -15.23 13.51
N PRO A 167 3.82 -16.00 14.38
CA PRO A 167 4.62 -15.41 15.46
C PRO A 167 5.81 -14.61 14.95
N ASP A 168 6.32 -14.93 13.75
CA ASP A 168 7.37 -14.22 13.03
C ASP A 168 7.34 -14.51 11.52
N ALA A 169 8.07 -13.71 10.74
CA ALA A 169 8.17 -13.87 9.28
C ALA A 169 8.83 -15.18 8.85
N GLN A 170 9.71 -15.74 9.69
CA GLN A 170 10.38 -17.01 9.43
C GLN A 170 9.37 -18.15 9.41
N THR A 171 8.46 -18.17 10.39
CA THR A 171 7.39 -19.17 10.51
C THR A 171 6.42 -19.07 9.34
N ALA A 172 6.06 -17.85 8.92
CA ALA A 172 5.24 -17.65 7.72
C ALA A 172 5.92 -18.20 6.46
N CYS A 173 7.20 -17.87 6.26
CA CYS A 173 7.97 -18.35 5.12
C CYS A 173 8.13 -19.87 5.09
N HIS A 174 8.40 -20.52 6.23
CA HIS A 174 8.46 -21.98 6.30
C HIS A 174 7.10 -22.64 6.05
N ALA A 175 6.00 -21.96 6.40
CA ALA A 175 4.65 -22.39 6.03
C ALA A 175 4.32 -22.16 4.54
N GLY A 176 5.18 -21.45 3.79
CA GLY A 176 4.91 -21.04 2.41
C GLY A 176 3.86 -19.94 2.30
N ALA A 177 3.65 -19.18 3.38
CA ALA A 177 2.68 -18.09 3.43
C ALA A 177 3.32 -16.75 3.12
N THR A 178 2.71 -16.01 2.20
CA THR A 178 3.01 -14.61 1.94
C THR A 178 2.50 -13.75 3.09
N VAL A 179 3.32 -12.85 3.61
CA VAL A 179 2.93 -11.91 4.67
C VAL A 179 2.42 -10.59 4.09
N ILE A 180 1.27 -10.13 4.57
CA ILE A 180 0.70 -8.82 4.22
C ILE A 180 1.49 -7.71 4.91
N GLY A 181 1.81 -7.92 6.18
CA GLY A 181 2.47 -6.92 6.99
C GLY A 181 2.72 -7.36 8.43
N MET A 182 3.49 -6.55 9.14
CA MET A 182 3.78 -6.74 10.56
C MET A 182 2.54 -6.45 11.42
N GLY A 183 2.24 -7.34 12.35
CA GLY A 183 1.06 -7.27 13.21
C GLY A 183 0.25 -8.56 13.19
N LYS A 184 -0.86 -8.58 13.93
CA LYS A 184 -1.82 -9.68 13.88
C LYS A 184 -2.90 -9.36 12.86
N CYS A 185 -3.51 -10.40 12.29
CA CYS A 185 -4.70 -10.22 11.46
C CYS A 185 -5.86 -9.69 12.33
N GLY A 186 -6.60 -8.71 11.83
CA GLY A 186 -7.79 -8.13 12.48
C GLY A 186 -7.52 -7.07 13.53
N GLU A 187 -6.25 -6.81 13.83
CA GLU A 187 -5.87 -5.77 14.78
C GLU A 187 -5.38 -4.53 14.03
N PRO A 188 -5.78 -3.31 14.44
CA PRO A 188 -5.23 -2.07 13.90
C PRO A 188 -3.71 -2.01 14.04
N GLN A 189 -3.03 -1.73 12.94
CA GLN A 189 -1.59 -1.56 12.83
C GLN A 189 -1.28 -0.14 12.39
N THR A 190 -0.32 0.51 13.04
CA THR A 190 0.18 1.80 12.59
C THR A 190 1.36 1.58 11.66
N VAL A 191 1.17 1.81 10.36
CA VAL A 191 2.25 1.70 9.36
C VAL A 191 2.93 3.04 9.13
N GLY A 192 4.25 2.99 8.94
CA GLY A 192 5.07 4.15 8.62
C GLY A 192 5.19 5.20 9.74
N ALA A 193 4.94 4.84 11.00
CA ALA A 193 5.24 5.69 12.16
C ALA A 193 6.76 5.77 12.46
N GLY A 194 7.56 6.16 11.48
CA GLY A 194 8.99 6.42 11.62
C GLY A 194 9.31 7.91 11.46
N GLY A 195 10.19 8.46 12.30
CA GLY A 195 10.74 9.81 12.08
C GLY A 195 9.82 11.00 12.42
N GLY A 196 8.75 10.79 13.21
CA GLY A 196 7.88 11.88 13.69
C GLY A 196 6.59 12.10 12.88
N SER A 197 6.36 11.30 11.84
CA SER A 197 5.12 11.34 11.04
C SER A 197 3.98 10.59 11.72
N ALA A 198 2.74 11.08 11.56
CA ALA A 198 1.55 10.34 11.99
C ALA A 198 1.39 9.10 11.10
N GLY A 199 1.70 7.92 11.64
CA GLY A 199 1.55 6.69 10.87
C GLY A 199 0.08 6.42 10.52
N LYS A 200 -0.14 5.73 9.40
CA LYS A 200 -1.48 5.35 8.93
C LYS A 200 -1.97 4.12 9.70
N SER A 201 -3.22 4.12 10.14
CA SER A 201 -3.84 2.92 10.71
C SER A 201 -4.36 2.02 9.58
N VAL A 202 -3.93 0.76 9.55
CA VAL A 202 -4.38 -0.29 8.63
C VAL A 202 -4.80 -1.51 9.42
N ILE A 203 -5.78 -2.27 8.94
CA ILE A 203 -6.14 -3.57 9.52
C ILE A 203 -5.88 -4.63 8.46
N TYR A 204 -4.97 -5.55 8.75
CA TYR A 204 -4.69 -6.67 7.85
C TYR A 204 -5.73 -7.76 8.02
N CYS A 205 -6.11 -8.39 6.91
CA CYS A 205 -7.18 -9.36 6.86
C CYS A 205 -6.92 -10.38 5.75
N ALA A 206 -7.61 -11.52 5.87
CA ALA A 206 -7.81 -12.43 4.73
C ALA A 206 -9.29 -12.74 4.49
N SER A 207 -10.18 -12.40 5.43
CA SER A 207 -11.62 -12.59 5.30
C SER A 207 -12.38 -11.41 5.91
N ASN A 208 -13.64 -11.21 5.48
CA ASN A 208 -14.50 -10.16 6.00
C ASN A 208 -14.76 -10.28 7.51
N ALA A 209 -14.65 -11.49 8.08
CA ALA A 209 -14.82 -11.72 9.51
C ALA A 209 -13.73 -11.04 10.36
N THR A 210 -12.61 -10.68 9.73
CA THR A 210 -11.47 -10.01 10.35
C THR A 210 -11.62 -8.49 10.32
N CYS A 211 -12.57 -7.95 9.56
CA CYS A 211 -12.75 -6.52 9.38
C CYS A 211 -13.83 -5.93 10.30
N PRO A 212 -13.69 -4.65 10.70
CA PRO A 212 -14.74 -3.93 11.43
C PRO A 212 -16.06 -3.85 10.66
N ALA A 213 -17.16 -3.54 11.37
CA ALA A 213 -18.44 -3.30 10.75
C ALA A 213 -18.37 -2.14 9.73
N GLY A 214 -18.96 -2.35 8.56
CA GLY A 214 -18.87 -1.38 7.44
C GLY A 214 -17.60 -1.50 6.60
N GLN A 215 -16.72 -2.46 6.91
CA GLN A 215 -15.54 -2.76 6.11
C GLN A 215 -15.59 -4.18 5.56
N GLU A 216 -14.89 -4.38 4.46
CA GLU A 216 -14.67 -5.68 3.84
C GLU A 216 -13.17 -5.94 3.70
N CYS A 217 -12.81 -7.21 3.63
CA CYS A 217 -11.43 -7.58 3.40
C CYS A 217 -11.12 -7.58 1.92
N CYS A 218 -10.10 -6.83 1.54
CA CYS A 218 -9.60 -6.93 0.18
C CYS A 218 -8.63 -8.09 0.04
N ASN A 219 -9.01 -9.11 -0.73
CA ASN A 219 -8.15 -10.25 -0.99
C ASN A 219 -6.91 -9.89 -1.84
N ILE A 220 -6.97 -8.82 -2.64
CA ILE A 220 -5.82 -8.32 -3.40
C ILE A 220 -4.79 -7.73 -2.44
N THR A 221 -5.17 -6.75 -1.61
CA THR A 221 -4.21 -6.01 -0.78
C THR A 221 -3.97 -6.63 0.59
N GLY A 222 -4.84 -7.54 1.04
CA GLY A 222 -4.86 -8.07 2.41
C GLY A 222 -5.27 -7.04 3.45
N GLN A 223 -5.93 -5.95 3.06
CA GLN A 223 -6.33 -4.85 3.96
C GLN A 223 -7.84 -4.70 4.01
N CYS A 224 -8.36 -4.37 5.19
CA CYS A 224 -9.75 -3.95 5.33
C CYS A 224 -9.95 -2.59 4.67
N TYR A 225 -11.02 -2.45 3.91
CA TYR A 225 -11.39 -1.22 3.21
C TYR A 225 -12.87 -0.90 3.47
N ASP A 226 -13.25 0.37 3.32
CA ASP A 226 -14.64 0.81 3.43
C ASP A 226 -15.48 0.21 2.29
N SER A 227 -16.52 -0.57 2.61
CA SER A 227 -17.31 -1.28 1.60
C SER A 227 -18.13 -0.34 0.69
N THR A 228 -18.26 0.94 1.06
CA THR A 228 -18.84 1.97 0.19
C THR A 228 -17.87 2.44 -0.91
N GLN A 229 -16.59 2.05 -0.81
CA GLN A 229 -15.49 2.43 -1.70
C GLN A 229 -14.82 1.19 -2.33
N PRO A 230 -15.54 0.40 -3.16
CA PRO A 230 -15.04 -0.88 -3.70
C PRO A 230 -13.77 -0.74 -4.55
N ALA A 231 -13.51 0.43 -5.13
CA ALA A 231 -12.30 0.66 -5.91
C ALA A 231 -11.00 0.68 -5.08
N LEU A 232 -11.11 0.66 -3.74
CA LEU A 232 -9.98 0.37 -2.84
C LEU A 232 -9.61 -1.11 -2.79
N CYS A 233 -10.40 -1.97 -3.42
CA CYS A 233 -10.08 -3.38 -3.65
C CYS A 233 -10.02 -3.74 -5.14
N ASP A 234 -9.35 -2.88 -5.91
CA ASP A 234 -8.95 -3.19 -7.28
C ASP A 234 -7.43 -3.34 -7.38
N PHE A 235 -6.96 -4.00 -8.44
CA PHE A 235 -5.55 -3.96 -8.78
C PHE A 235 -5.15 -2.52 -9.10
N PRO A 236 -4.17 -1.95 -8.39
CA PRO A 236 -3.79 -0.57 -8.60
C PRO A 236 -3.09 -0.43 -9.97
N PRO A 237 -3.10 0.78 -10.58
CA PRO A 237 -2.48 1.00 -11.87
C PRO A 237 -1.02 0.53 -11.92
N PRO A 238 -0.51 0.03 -13.08
CA PRO A 238 0.87 -0.43 -13.19
C PRO A 238 1.88 0.63 -12.72
N GLY A 239 2.89 0.17 -11.97
CA GLY A 239 3.91 1.06 -11.41
C GLY A 239 3.51 1.78 -10.11
N THR A 240 2.32 1.49 -9.56
CA THR A 240 1.87 2.01 -8.27
C THR A 240 1.83 0.89 -7.21
N ASN A 241 1.49 1.21 -5.95
CA ASN A 241 1.56 0.29 -4.82
C ASN A 241 0.19 -0.19 -4.32
N LEU A 242 -0.60 0.71 -3.74
CA LEU A 242 -1.93 0.42 -3.20
C LEU A 242 -3.00 1.22 -3.96
N PRO A 243 -4.21 0.67 -4.15
CA PRO A 243 -5.30 1.42 -4.73
C PRO A 243 -5.70 2.57 -3.80
N CYS A 244 -6.05 3.70 -4.39
CA CYS A 244 -6.44 4.90 -3.65
C CYS A 244 -7.51 5.67 -4.41
N LEU A 245 -8.28 6.46 -3.68
CA LEU A 245 -9.26 7.43 -4.16
C LEU A 245 -8.79 8.86 -3.87
N ASP A 246 -7.99 9.05 -2.83
CA ASP A 246 -7.36 10.33 -2.48
C ASP A 246 -6.06 10.09 -1.69
N ASP A 247 -5.33 11.17 -1.41
CA ASP A 247 -4.00 11.13 -0.79
C ASP A 247 -4.03 10.61 0.66
N THR A 248 -5.18 10.67 1.35
CA THR A 248 -5.29 10.20 2.75
C THR A 248 -5.16 8.68 2.86
N GLN A 249 -5.32 7.98 1.75
CA GLN A 249 -5.14 6.53 1.65
C GLN A 249 -3.70 6.15 1.29
N CYS A 250 -2.87 7.10 0.90
CA CYS A 250 -1.45 6.88 0.67
C CYS A 250 -0.64 7.23 1.91
N PHE A 251 0.66 6.95 1.88
CA PHE A 251 1.51 7.25 3.01
C PHE A 251 1.76 8.77 3.15
N ASP A 252 1.22 9.36 4.22
CA ASP A 252 1.21 10.81 4.45
C ASP A 252 2.62 11.42 4.41
N GLY A 253 2.77 12.49 3.61
CA GLY A 253 4.02 13.22 3.42
C GLY A 253 5.06 12.55 2.50
N PHE A 254 4.81 11.35 1.99
CA PHE A 254 5.76 10.62 1.14
C PHE A 254 5.14 10.09 -0.15
N GLU A 255 3.85 9.84 -0.17
CA GLU A 255 3.12 9.36 -1.34
C GLU A 255 1.92 10.25 -1.64
N TYR A 256 1.44 10.20 -2.88
CA TYR A 256 0.16 10.78 -3.28
C TYR A 256 -0.60 9.77 -4.15
N CYS A 257 -1.91 9.99 -4.27
CA CYS A 257 -2.78 9.16 -5.06
C CYS A 257 -2.69 9.55 -6.54
N LYS A 258 -1.86 8.83 -7.31
CA LYS A 258 -1.68 9.09 -8.73
C LYS A 258 -2.83 8.46 -9.53
N LYS A 259 -3.51 9.30 -10.29
CA LYS A 259 -4.67 8.98 -11.13
C LYS A 259 -4.39 9.25 -12.61
N ASP A 260 -5.23 8.71 -13.47
CA ASP A 260 -5.33 9.13 -14.87
C ASP A 260 -6.35 10.27 -14.97
N GLY A 261 -5.87 11.52 -14.88
CA GLY A 261 -6.73 12.69 -14.76
C GLY A 261 -7.07 13.06 -13.30
N CYS A 262 -8.22 13.69 -13.09
CA CYS A 262 -8.62 14.23 -11.78
C CYS A 262 -9.53 13.33 -10.96
N ASP A 263 -10.24 12.43 -11.65
CA ASP A 263 -11.29 11.61 -11.07
C ASP A 263 -10.91 10.12 -11.11
N GLY A 264 -11.71 9.31 -10.43
CA GLY A 264 -11.56 7.86 -10.40
C GLY A 264 -10.47 7.36 -9.45
N PRO A 265 -10.30 6.04 -9.38
CA PRO A 265 -9.27 5.42 -8.56
C PRO A 265 -7.89 5.59 -9.19
N GLY A 266 -6.90 5.71 -8.31
CA GLY A 266 -5.50 5.76 -8.64
C GLY A 266 -4.73 4.67 -7.91
N GLY A 267 -3.41 4.84 -7.89
CA GLY A 267 -2.54 4.08 -7.02
C GLY A 267 -1.51 4.95 -6.33
N CYS A 268 -1.19 4.59 -5.10
CA CYS A 268 -0.19 5.29 -4.31
C CYS A 268 1.19 5.16 -4.95
N VAL A 269 1.84 6.31 -5.12
CA VAL A 269 3.21 6.43 -5.61
C VAL A 269 3.99 7.39 -4.74
N ALA A 270 5.29 7.15 -4.60
CA ALA A 270 6.18 8.10 -3.95
C ALA A 270 6.11 9.47 -4.64
N ALA A 271 5.89 10.51 -3.84
CA ALA A 271 6.02 11.89 -4.28
C ALA A 271 7.49 12.12 -4.69
N PRO A 272 7.75 12.57 -5.93
CA PRO A 272 9.11 12.88 -6.34
C PRO A 272 9.70 13.98 -5.45
N GLY A 273 10.99 13.84 -5.08
CA GLY A 273 11.67 14.89 -4.33
C GLY A 273 11.69 16.21 -5.10
N THR A 274 11.80 17.34 -4.39
CA THR A 274 11.71 18.70 -4.98
C THR A 274 12.67 18.97 -6.13
N GLY A 275 13.84 18.31 -6.16
CA GLY A 275 14.80 18.36 -7.27
C GLY A 275 14.34 17.67 -8.56
N SER A 276 13.21 16.96 -8.55
CA SER A 276 12.64 16.26 -9.71
C SER A 276 11.81 17.19 -10.61
N CYS A 277 11.48 18.40 -10.15
CA CYS A 277 10.87 19.45 -10.95
C CYS A 277 11.94 20.12 -11.85
N THR A 278 12.44 19.34 -12.80
CA THR A 278 13.37 19.79 -13.85
C THR A 278 12.89 19.28 -15.20
N GLY A 279 13.51 19.73 -16.29
CA GLY A 279 13.19 19.27 -17.65
C GLY A 279 12.51 20.33 -18.53
N GLU A 280 11.88 19.87 -19.60
CA GLU A 280 11.32 20.72 -20.64
C GLU A 280 10.12 21.53 -20.13
N LEU A 281 10.01 22.79 -20.60
CA LEU A 281 8.87 23.68 -20.35
C LEU A 281 7.67 23.19 -21.16
N THR A 282 6.93 22.23 -20.60
CA THR A 282 5.73 21.63 -21.18
C THR A 282 4.56 21.86 -20.21
N PRO A 283 3.96 23.07 -20.18
CA PRO A 283 3.02 23.43 -19.14
C PRO A 283 1.83 22.49 -19.04
N VAL A 284 1.36 22.26 -17.82
CA VAL A 284 0.16 21.45 -17.54
C VAL A 284 -0.73 22.16 -16.54
N CYS A 285 -2.03 21.86 -16.59
CA CYS A 285 -2.98 22.29 -15.59
C CYS A 285 -3.19 21.15 -14.60
N GLY A 286 -2.92 21.40 -13.32
CA GLY A 286 -3.18 20.44 -12.26
C GLY A 286 -4.67 20.40 -11.90
N CYS A 287 -5.11 19.29 -11.31
CA CYS A 287 -6.48 19.11 -10.83
C CYS A 287 -6.87 20.07 -9.70
N ASN A 288 -5.90 20.74 -9.09
CA ASN A 288 -6.11 21.83 -8.13
C ASN A 288 -6.27 23.22 -8.80
N GLY A 289 -6.33 23.30 -10.14
CA GLY A 289 -6.45 24.56 -10.88
C GLY A 289 -5.17 25.38 -10.97
N LYS A 290 -4.02 24.84 -10.54
CA LYS A 290 -2.71 25.51 -10.65
C LYS A 290 -1.99 25.07 -11.93
N SER A 291 -1.39 26.04 -12.62
CA SER A 291 -0.51 25.74 -13.75
C SER A 291 0.88 25.33 -13.25
N TYR A 292 1.42 24.25 -13.80
CA TYR A 292 2.75 23.77 -13.50
C TYR A 292 3.64 23.85 -14.74
N THR A 293 4.93 24.03 -14.52
CA THR A 293 5.95 24.08 -15.58
C THR A 293 5.95 22.82 -16.45
N ASN A 294 5.73 21.67 -15.82
CA ASN A 294 5.54 20.36 -16.46
C ASN A 294 4.87 19.38 -15.48
N ALA A 295 4.54 18.18 -15.96
CA ALA A 295 3.90 17.14 -15.17
C ALA A 295 4.74 16.66 -13.97
N ALA A 296 6.08 16.67 -14.08
CA ALA A 296 6.95 16.30 -12.97
C ALA A 296 6.84 17.31 -11.82
N CYS A 297 6.74 18.60 -12.13
CA CYS A 297 6.49 19.65 -11.14
C CYS A 297 5.11 19.53 -10.49
N ALA A 298 4.09 19.08 -11.22
CA ALA A 298 2.78 18.78 -10.62
C ALA A 298 2.88 17.59 -9.65
N ALA A 299 3.58 16.52 -10.04
CA ALA A 299 3.78 15.34 -9.20
C ALA A 299 4.59 15.63 -7.92
N VAL A 300 5.59 16.51 -7.97
CA VAL A 300 6.33 16.99 -6.77
C VAL A 300 5.37 17.66 -5.77
N ASP A 301 4.33 18.33 -6.26
CA ASP A 301 3.28 18.97 -5.47
C ASP A 301 2.12 18.01 -5.16
N GLY A 302 2.31 16.70 -5.36
CA GLY A 302 1.29 15.65 -5.16
C GLY A 302 0.05 15.79 -6.05
N THR A 303 0.15 16.53 -7.15
CA THR A 303 -1.01 16.95 -7.94
C THR A 303 -1.11 16.19 -9.26
N ASN A 304 -2.27 15.57 -9.51
CA ASN A 304 -2.58 14.96 -10.79
C ASN A 304 -2.79 16.02 -11.90
N VAL A 305 -2.49 15.65 -13.14
CA VAL A 305 -2.65 16.52 -14.30
C VAL A 305 -4.07 16.40 -14.85
N ALA A 306 -4.77 17.52 -14.95
CA ALA A 306 -6.08 17.61 -15.59
C ALA A 306 -5.97 17.59 -17.10
N HIS A 307 -5.08 18.41 -17.66
CA HIS A 307 -4.81 18.48 -19.09
C HIS A 307 -3.46 19.13 -19.40
N ALA A 308 -3.00 18.95 -20.65
CA ALA A 308 -1.85 19.66 -21.19
C ALA A 308 -2.15 21.16 -21.43
N GLY A 309 -1.14 22.01 -21.28
CA GLY A 309 -1.27 23.47 -21.33
C GLY A 309 -1.54 24.09 -19.96
N GLN A 310 -1.42 25.41 -19.87
CA GLN A 310 -1.75 26.15 -18.65
C GLN A 310 -3.25 26.10 -18.35
N CYS A 311 -3.62 26.24 -17.08
CA CYS A 311 -5.02 26.40 -16.68
C CYS A 311 -5.61 27.67 -17.28
N THR A 312 -6.86 27.60 -17.70
CA THR A 312 -7.63 28.78 -18.09
C THR A 312 -8.33 29.37 -16.86
N PRO A 313 -8.31 30.70 -16.65
CA PRO A 313 -9.07 31.37 -15.60
C PRO A 313 -10.58 31.17 -15.70
#